data_AF-A0A067F3I3-F1
#
_entry.id   AF-A0A067F3I3-F1
#
_cell.length_a   1.000
_cell.length_b   1.000
_cell.length_c   1.000
_cell.angle_alpha   90.00
_cell.angle_beta   90.00
_cell.angle_gamma   90.00
#
_symmetry.space_group_name_H-M   'P 1'
#
loop_
_entity.id
_entity.type
_entity.pdbx_description
1 polymer ?
#
loop_
_entity_poly.entity_id
_entity_poly.type
_entity_poly.pdbx_seq_one_letter_code
_entity_poly.pdbx_strand_id
1 'polypeptide(L)'
;MEGASNGGMLYHEVQESKLCAVHCVNTVLQGPFFSEFDLAALASDLDRSERQVMLEGRVPAASSGDFLTEESHNVSLDGDFSIQVLQKALEVWDLQVIPLNCPIAEPAQIDPELENAFICHLHDHWFCIRKVNGEWYNFDSLYAAPEHLSKFYLSAYLDSLKGFGWSIFIVRGNFPKECPISSSDSSN
;
A
#
# COMPACT_ATOMS: atom_id res chain seq x y z
N MET A 1 5.27 -18.27 25.57
CA MET A 1 6.09 -18.72 24.43
C MET A 1 6.16 -17.54 23.48
N GLU A 2 7.14 -16.68 23.69
CA GLU A 2 7.47 -15.58 22.77
C GLU A 2 8.03 -16.23 21.51
N GLY A 3 7.26 -16.17 20.43
CA GLY A 3 7.71 -16.61 19.11
C GLY A 3 8.92 -15.76 18.72
N ALA A 4 9.94 -16.40 18.14
CA ALA A 4 11.15 -15.77 17.66
C ALA A 4 10.80 -14.49 16.87
N SER A 5 11.07 -13.33 17.46
CA SER A 5 11.01 -12.06 16.78
C SER A 5 12.13 -12.03 15.76
N ASN A 6 11.81 -11.81 14.48
CA ASN A 6 12.80 -11.55 13.45
C ASN A 6 13.71 -10.42 13.96
N GLY A 7 14.96 -10.77 14.26
CA GLY A 7 15.88 -9.93 15.02
C GLY A 7 16.17 -8.62 14.32
N GLY A 8 15.40 -7.57 14.64
CA GLY A 8 15.68 -6.16 14.33
C GLY A 8 15.83 -5.77 12.85
N MET A 9 15.69 -6.69 11.90
CA MET A 9 15.89 -6.41 10.48
C MET A 9 14.59 -5.90 9.87
N LEU A 10 14.54 -4.58 9.62
CA LEU A 10 13.45 -3.93 8.92
C LEU A 10 13.58 -4.23 7.42
N TYR A 11 12.49 -4.68 6.82
CA TYR A 11 12.43 -4.83 5.38
C TYR A 11 12.22 -3.46 4.74
N HIS A 12 13.13 -3.06 3.86
CA HIS A 12 13.07 -1.79 3.12
C HIS A 12 13.58 -1.98 1.71
N GLU A 13 12.79 -1.55 0.73
CA GLU A 13 13.18 -1.53 -0.66
C GLU A 13 13.39 -0.06 -1.07
N VAL A 14 14.62 0.29 -1.46
CA VAL A 14 14.90 1.60 -2.05
C VAL A 14 14.45 1.56 -3.50
N GLN A 15 13.68 2.57 -3.89
CA GLN A 15 13.13 2.68 -5.23
C GLN A 15 14.18 3.18 -6.22
N GLU A 16 14.38 2.45 -7.32
CA GLU A 16 15.27 2.86 -8.43
C GLU A 16 14.51 3.37 -9.66
N SER A 17 13.18 3.21 -9.72
CA SER A 17 12.28 3.58 -10.86
C SER A 17 10.88 3.94 -10.33
N LYS A 18 9.88 4.37 -11.11
CA LYS A 18 8.53 4.76 -10.62
C LYS A 18 7.66 3.59 -10.06
N LEU A 19 8.24 2.67 -9.29
CA LEU A 19 7.61 1.47 -8.73
C LEU A 19 7.26 1.62 -7.24
N CYS A 20 6.96 2.85 -6.79
CA CYS A 20 6.63 3.17 -5.39
C CYS A 20 5.50 2.29 -4.84
N ALA A 21 4.52 1.92 -5.67
CA ALA A 21 3.42 1.03 -5.31
C ALA A 21 3.89 -0.38 -4.91
N VAL A 22 4.81 -0.98 -5.67
CA VAL A 22 5.36 -2.32 -5.38
C VAL A 22 6.09 -2.28 -4.03
N HIS A 23 6.98 -1.30 -3.86
CA HIS A 23 7.76 -1.13 -2.64
C HIS A 23 6.85 -0.83 -1.43
N CYS A 24 5.79 -0.05 -1.62
CA CYS A 24 4.80 0.23 -0.60
C CYS A 24 4.13 -1.07 -0.12
N VAL A 25 3.59 -1.89 -1.03
CA VAL A 25 2.91 -3.15 -0.67
C VAL A 25 3.87 -4.15 -0.02
N ASN A 26 5.07 -4.31 -0.58
CA ASN A 26 6.08 -5.20 -0.01
C ASN A 26 6.50 -4.78 1.39
N THR A 27 6.62 -3.48 1.63
CA THR A 27 6.91 -2.95 2.96
C THR A 27 5.73 -3.14 3.92
N VAL A 28 4.50 -2.90 3.47
CA VAL A 28 3.27 -3.19 4.23
C VAL A 28 3.23 -4.65 4.66
N LEU A 29 3.85 -5.56 3.90
CA LEU A 29 4.00 -6.98 4.22
C LEU A 29 5.34 -7.34 4.87
N GLN A 30 6.30 -6.43 4.91
CA GLN A 30 7.67 -6.64 5.39
C GLN A 30 8.38 -7.80 4.67
N GLY A 31 8.24 -7.86 3.34
CA GLY A 31 8.96 -8.80 2.49
C GLY A 31 8.69 -8.60 0.99
N PRO A 32 9.54 -9.16 0.11
CA PRO A 32 9.37 -9.10 -1.35
C PRO A 32 8.29 -10.08 -1.80
N PHE A 33 7.03 -9.80 -1.48
CA PHE A 33 5.92 -10.69 -1.83
C PHE A 33 5.36 -10.43 -3.22
N PHE A 34 5.53 -9.22 -3.73
CA PHE A 34 5.07 -8.80 -5.03
C PHE A 34 6.21 -8.22 -5.85
N SER A 35 6.21 -8.56 -7.14
CA SER A 35 7.02 -7.90 -8.16
C SER A 35 6.17 -6.91 -8.97
N GLU A 36 6.83 -6.09 -9.79
CA GLU A 36 6.18 -5.25 -10.80
C GLU A 36 5.24 -6.06 -11.70
N PHE A 37 5.68 -7.25 -12.13
CA PHE A 37 4.88 -8.14 -12.98
C PHE A 37 3.60 -8.61 -12.28
N ASP A 38 3.68 -8.89 -10.97
CA ASP A 38 2.51 -9.33 -10.20
C ASP A 38 1.49 -8.20 -10.05
N LEU A 39 1.93 -6.98 -9.73
CA LEU A 39 1.04 -5.82 -9.67
C LEU A 39 0.46 -5.46 -11.05
N ALA A 40 1.24 -5.57 -12.12
CA ALA A 40 0.76 -5.33 -13.48
C ALA A 40 -0.28 -6.38 -13.90
N ALA A 41 -0.10 -7.64 -13.52
CA ALA A 41 -1.10 -8.69 -13.74
C ALA A 41 -2.40 -8.40 -12.97
N LEU A 42 -2.30 -7.98 -11.71
CA LEU A 42 -3.46 -7.57 -10.90
C LEU A 42 -4.18 -6.37 -11.53
N ALA A 43 -3.45 -5.37 -12.01
CA ALA A 43 -4.02 -4.22 -12.70
C ALA A 43 -4.78 -4.64 -13.97
N SER A 44 -4.18 -5.50 -14.79
CA SER A 44 -4.83 -6.01 -16.01
C SER A 44 -6.10 -6.83 -15.71
N ASP A 45 -6.08 -7.62 -14.64
CA ASP A 45 -7.24 -8.40 -14.21
C ASP A 45 -8.37 -7.50 -13.68
N LEU A 46 -8.03 -6.39 -13.00
CA LEU A 46 -8.98 -5.36 -12.59
C LEU A 46 -9.59 -4.67 -13.81
N ASP A 47 -8.77 -4.21 -14.76
CA ASP A 47 -9.25 -3.58 -16.01
C ASP A 47 -10.22 -4.51 -16.76
N ARG A 48 -9.90 -5.81 -16.84
CA ARG A 48 -10.77 -6.82 -17.47
C ARG A 48 -12.10 -6.97 -16.73
N SER A 49 -12.07 -6.96 -15.39
CA SER A 49 -13.26 -7.10 -14.56
C SER A 49 -14.16 -5.85 -14.66
N GLU A 50 -13.57 -4.65 -14.63
CA GLU A 50 -14.30 -3.39 -14.80
C GLU A 50 -14.98 -3.31 -16.17
N ARG A 51 -14.28 -3.72 -17.24
CA ARG A 51 -14.87 -3.83 -18.58
C ARG A 51 -16.04 -4.81 -18.64
N GLN A 52 -15.93 -5.96 -17.97
CA GLN A 52 -17.02 -6.94 -17.95
C GLN A 52 -18.25 -6.41 -17.23
N VAL A 53 -18.08 -5.73 -16.09
CA VAL A 53 -19.19 -5.09 -15.35
C VAL A 53 -19.87 -4.02 -16.20
N MET A 54 -19.12 -3.23 -16.97
CA MET A 54 -19.70 -2.27 -17.91
C MET A 54 -20.50 -2.93 -19.04
N LEU A 55 -20.07 -4.09 -19.53
CA LEU A 55 -20.82 -4.85 -20.56
C LEU A 55 -22.10 -5.50 -19.99
N GLU A 56 -22.07 -5.98 -18.75
CA GLU A 56 -23.20 -6.63 -18.08
C GLU A 56 -24.23 -5.62 -17.55
N GLY A 57 -23.76 -4.45 -17.10
CA GLY A 57 -24.58 -3.30 -16.73
C GLY A 57 -25.06 -2.54 -17.97
N ARG A 58 -26.14 -3.02 -18.60
CA ARG A 58 -26.80 -2.48 -19.80
C ARG A 58 -27.02 -0.94 -19.79
N VAL A 59 -26.00 -0.12 -20.03
CA VAL A 59 -26.15 1.26 -20.51
C VAL A 59 -26.46 1.17 -22.00
N PRO A 60 -27.62 1.65 -22.47
CA PRO A 60 -27.96 1.54 -23.88
C PRO A 60 -26.96 2.34 -24.70
N ALA A 61 -26.46 1.70 -25.77
CA ALA A 61 -25.60 2.23 -26.81
C ALA A 61 -26.31 3.34 -27.65
N ALA A 62 -26.80 4.39 -26.98
CA ALA A 62 -27.50 5.54 -27.57
C ALA A 62 -26.80 6.88 -27.24
N SER A 63 -25.56 6.82 -26.75
CA SER A 63 -24.64 7.96 -26.63
C SER A 63 -23.30 7.60 -27.28
N SER A 64 -23.39 6.96 -28.44
CA SER A 64 -22.29 6.53 -29.28
C SER A 64 -21.59 7.76 -29.85
N GLY A 65 -20.50 8.18 -29.21
CA GLY A 65 -19.65 9.24 -29.73
C GLY A 65 -18.39 9.50 -28.90
N ASP A 66 -18.49 9.42 -27.56
CA ASP A 66 -17.43 9.96 -26.70
C ASP A 66 -17.09 9.10 -25.45
N PHE A 67 -17.88 8.06 -25.15
CA PHE A 67 -17.71 7.24 -23.93
C PHE A 67 -16.96 5.92 -24.16
N LEU A 68 -16.40 5.69 -25.35
CA LEU A 68 -15.60 4.49 -25.64
C LEU A 68 -14.10 4.67 -25.32
N THR A 69 -13.72 5.81 -24.72
CA THR A 69 -12.31 6.24 -24.59
C THR A 69 -11.86 6.57 -23.17
N GLU A 70 -12.66 6.26 -22.15
CA GLU A 70 -12.15 6.21 -20.77
C GLU A 70 -11.93 4.74 -20.42
N GLU A 71 -10.98 4.10 -21.11
CA GLU A 71 -10.40 2.85 -20.60
C GLU A 71 -9.81 3.19 -19.23
N SER A 72 -10.46 2.75 -18.15
CA SER A 72 -9.85 2.74 -16.82
C SER A 72 -8.55 1.96 -16.96
N HIS A 73 -7.42 2.66 -16.81
CA HIS A 73 -6.10 2.07 -16.82
C HIS A 73 -5.60 2.08 -15.39
N ASN A 74 -5.67 0.91 -14.75
CA ASN A 74 -5.20 0.74 -13.37
C ASN A 74 -3.66 0.81 -13.24
N VAL A 75 -2.95 0.86 -14.37
CA VAL A 75 -1.52 1.13 -14.47
C VAL A 75 -1.26 2.22 -15.52
N SER A 76 -0.52 3.27 -15.14
CA SER A 76 -0.06 4.31 -16.05
C SER A 76 1.09 3.83 -16.92
N LEU A 77 1.29 4.44 -18.09
CA LEU A 77 2.47 4.22 -18.94
C LEU A 77 3.79 4.54 -18.23
N ASP A 78 3.71 5.38 -17.20
CA ASP A 78 4.81 5.78 -16.33
C ASP A 78 5.12 4.78 -15.21
N GLY A 79 4.30 3.74 -15.01
CA GLY A 79 4.46 2.75 -13.95
C GLY A 79 3.70 3.04 -12.65
N ASP A 80 2.86 4.07 -12.64
CA ASP A 80 2.03 4.43 -11.48
C ASP A 80 0.80 3.51 -11.39
N PHE A 81 0.57 2.93 -10.22
CA PHE A 81 -0.55 2.02 -9.97
C PHE A 81 -1.68 2.70 -9.22
N SER A 82 -2.92 2.34 -9.55
CA SER A 82 -4.09 2.82 -8.83
C SER A 82 -4.18 2.21 -7.42
N ILE A 83 -4.85 2.91 -6.50
CA ILE A 83 -5.14 2.38 -5.15
C ILE A 83 -5.90 1.05 -5.19
N GLN A 84 -6.70 0.80 -6.22
CA GLN A 84 -7.48 -0.44 -6.36
C GLN A 84 -6.56 -1.64 -6.56
N VAL A 85 -5.43 -1.47 -7.25
CA VAL A 85 -4.40 -2.52 -7.39
C VAL A 85 -3.81 -2.86 -6.03
N LEU A 86 -3.43 -1.85 -5.24
CA LEU A 86 -2.90 -2.06 -3.88
C LEU A 86 -3.94 -2.72 -2.97
N GLN A 87 -5.20 -2.30 -3.05
CA GLN A 87 -6.31 -2.93 -2.35
C GLN A 87 -6.43 -4.41 -2.70
N LYS A 88 -6.37 -4.75 -3.98
CA LYS A 88 -6.49 -6.13 -4.44
C LYS A 88 -5.30 -6.99 -4.03
N ALA A 89 -4.09 -6.44 -4.09
CA ALA A 89 -2.87 -7.11 -3.64
C ALA A 89 -2.92 -7.43 -2.14
N LEU A 90 -3.36 -6.46 -1.33
CA LEU A 90 -3.47 -6.63 0.12
C LEU A 90 -4.66 -7.52 0.53
N GLU A 91 -5.74 -7.53 -0.26
CA GLU A 91 -6.90 -8.42 -0.03
C GLU A 91 -6.51 -9.91 -0.05
N VAL A 92 -5.53 -10.30 -0.87
CA VAL A 92 -4.99 -11.68 -0.91
C VAL A 92 -4.41 -12.12 0.44
N TRP A 93 -4.00 -11.16 1.28
CA TRP A 93 -3.41 -11.38 2.61
C TRP A 93 -4.41 -11.16 3.75
N ASP A 94 -5.72 -11.14 3.48
CA ASP A 94 -6.75 -10.77 4.45
C ASP A 94 -6.52 -9.38 5.08
N LEU A 95 -5.89 -8.48 4.32
CA LEU A 95 -5.67 -7.09 4.72
C LEU A 95 -6.68 -6.19 4.01
N GLN A 96 -7.27 -5.29 4.78
CA GLN A 96 -8.22 -4.29 4.31
C GLN A 96 -7.58 -2.91 4.33
N VAL A 97 -7.73 -2.18 3.24
CA VAL A 97 -7.27 -0.79 3.10
C VAL A 97 -8.47 0.14 3.25
N ILE A 98 -8.50 0.92 4.32
CA ILE A 98 -9.63 1.77 4.71
C ILE A 98 -9.19 3.23 4.64
N PRO A 99 -9.87 4.11 3.88
CA PRO A 99 -9.58 5.53 3.89
C PRO A 99 -9.67 6.13 5.29
N LEU A 100 -8.68 6.95 5.68
CA LEU A 100 -8.66 7.56 7.02
C LEU A 100 -9.85 8.50 7.26
N ASN A 101 -10.44 9.06 6.20
CA ASN A 101 -11.61 9.95 6.26
C ASN A 101 -12.95 9.23 6.48
N CYS A 102 -12.99 7.89 6.56
CA CYS A 102 -14.21 7.14 6.83
C CYS A 102 -14.60 7.15 8.32
N PRO A 103 -15.90 7.00 8.67
CA PRO A 103 -16.35 6.92 10.07
C PRO A 103 -15.73 5.76 10.85
N ILE A 104 -15.49 4.62 10.19
CA ILE A 104 -14.82 3.43 10.78
C ILE A 104 -13.37 3.71 11.18
N ALA A 105 -12.77 4.75 10.62
CA ALA A 105 -11.40 5.19 10.87
C ALA A 105 -11.32 6.30 11.93
N GLU A 106 -12.43 6.80 12.49
CA GLU A 106 -12.44 7.80 13.57
C GLU A 106 -11.50 7.45 14.74
N PRO A 107 -11.45 6.20 15.25
CA PRO A 107 -10.53 5.86 16.33
C PRO A 107 -9.07 6.07 15.96
N ALA A 108 -8.69 5.79 14.71
CA ALA A 108 -7.32 5.95 14.21
C ALA A 108 -6.96 7.43 13.96
N GLN A 109 -7.94 8.31 13.77
CA GLN A 109 -7.71 9.75 13.72
C GLN A 109 -7.38 10.32 15.10
N ILE A 110 -7.94 9.74 16.16
CA ILE A 110 -7.74 10.17 17.55
C ILE A 110 -6.46 9.54 18.12
N ASP A 111 -6.30 8.23 17.93
CA ASP A 111 -5.16 7.46 18.41
C ASP A 111 -4.59 6.58 17.27
N PRO A 112 -3.65 7.13 16.47
CA PRO A 112 -3.05 6.38 15.36
C PRO A 112 -2.19 5.20 15.83
N GLU A 113 -1.83 5.10 17.12
CA GLU A 113 -1.02 3.99 17.63
C GLU A 113 -1.76 2.66 17.70
N LEU A 114 -3.10 2.69 17.64
CA LEU A 114 -3.97 1.51 17.59
C LEU A 114 -3.87 0.75 16.28
N GLU A 115 -3.39 1.40 15.22
CA GLU A 115 -3.20 0.80 13.92
C GLU A 115 -1.82 0.16 13.79
N ASN A 116 -1.66 -0.64 12.73
CA ASN A 116 -0.41 -1.33 12.44
C ASN A 116 0.32 -0.76 11.22
N ALA A 117 -0.41 -0.24 10.24
CA ALA A 117 0.19 0.39 9.07
C ALA A 117 -0.75 1.43 8.45
N PHE A 118 -0.12 2.43 7.82
CA PHE A 118 -0.75 3.44 6.99
C PHE A 118 -0.09 3.42 5.61
N ILE A 119 -0.90 3.66 4.58
CA ILE A 119 -0.46 3.92 3.22
C ILE A 119 -0.78 5.37 2.93
N CYS A 120 0.22 6.11 2.46
CA CYS A 120 0.12 7.51 2.12
C CYS A 120 0.30 7.69 0.62
N HIS A 121 -0.56 8.53 0.03
CA HIS A 121 -0.55 8.83 -1.39
C HIS A 121 -0.68 10.32 -1.66
N LEU A 122 0.18 10.83 -2.54
CA LEU A 122 0.07 12.17 -3.08
C LEU A 122 0.62 12.18 -4.51
N HIS A 123 -0.21 12.65 -5.46
CA HIS A 123 0.10 12.68 -6.88
C HIS A 123 0.47 11.29 -7.42
N ASP A 124 1.75 11.04 -7.67
CA ASP A 124 2.28 9.81 -8.26
C ASP A 124 3.21 9.07 -7.27
N HIS A 125 3.10 9.35 -5.96
CA HIS A 125 3.95 8.75 -4.94
C HIS A 125 3.16 8.00 -3.88
N TRP A 126 3.57 6.76 -3.64
CA TRP A 126 3.06 5.86 -2.62
C TRP A 126 4.15 5.57 -1.60
N PHE A 127 3.86 5.72 -0.32
CA PHE A 127 4.73 5.22 0.73
C PHE A 127 3.94 4.61 1.88
N CYS A 128 4.63 3.82 2.71
CA CYS A 128 4.04 3.17 3.87
C CYS A 128 4.65 3.69 5.17
N ILE A 129 3.80 3.88 6.17
CA ILE A 129 4.21 4.03 7.57
C ILE A 129 3.77 2.77 8.30
N ARG A 130 4.70 1.99 8.85
CA ARG A 130 4.37 0.71 9.49
C ARG A 130 4.97 0.61 10.89
N LYS A 131 4.19 0.02 11.79
CA LYS A 131 4.61 -0.37 13.13
C LYS A 131 5.33 -1.71 13.05
N VAL A 132 6.60 -1.75 13.44
CA VAL A 132 7.42 -2.96 13.50
C VAL A 132 8.04 -3.05 14.88
N ASN A 133 7.86 -4.18 15.57
CA ASN A 133 8.35 -4.40 16.93
C ASN A 133 7.92 -3.31 17.96
N GLY A 134 6.75 -2.71 17.75
CA GLY A 134 6.18 -1.69 18.65
C GLY A 134 6.59 -0.24 18.36
N GLU A 135 7.51 -0.04 17.42
CA GLU A 135 8.02 1.26 16.98
C GLU A 135 7.51 1.58 15.57
N TRP A 136 7.35 2.87 15.24
CA TRP A 136 6.87 3.30 13.93
C TRP A 136 8.01 3.70 13.03
N TYR A 137 7.88 3.37 11.75
CA TYR A 137 8.86 3.72 10.73
C TYR A 137 8.16 4.22 9.48
N ASN A 138 8.73 5.27 8.88
CA ASN A 138 8.40 5.71 7.54
C ASN A 138 9.28 4.95 6.54
N PHE A 139 8.65 4.19 5.67
CA PHE A 139 9.27 3.42 4.62
C PHE A 139 9.03 4.10 3.28
N ASP A 140 9.31 5.40 3.22
CA ASP A 140 9.41 6.08 1.94
C ASP A 140 10.56 5.47 1.15
N SER A 141 10.22 4.88 0.01
CA SER A 141 11.16 4.20 -0.87
C SER A 141 12.17 5.17 -1.50
N LEU A 142 11.94 6.48 -1.41
CA LEU A 142 12.92 7.53 -1.75
C LEU A 142 14.06 7.64 -0.73
N TYR A 143 13.88 7.10 0.48
CA TYR A 143 14.91 7.11 1.52
C TYR A 143 15.82 5.89 1.40
N ALA A 144 17.10 6.09 1.73
CA ALA A 144 18.09 5.01 1.74
C ALA A 144 17.81 3.97 2.84
N ALA A 145 17.07 4.35 3.88
CA ALA A 145 16.66 3.49 4.98
C ALA A 145 15.35 4.01 5.61
N PRO A 146 14.59 3.15 6.33
CA PRO A 146 13.39 3.57 7.02
C PRO A 146 13.69 4.64 8.07
N GLU A 147 12.90 5.70 8.09
CA GLU A 147 13.02 6.75 9.09
C GLU A 147 12.19 6.39 10.33
N HIS A 148 12.81 6.39 11.50
CA HIS A 148 12.11 6.13 12.76
C HIS A 148 11.18 7.29 13.11
N LEU A 149 9.90 6.97 13.33
CA LEU A 149 8.90 7.91 13.80
C LEU A 149 8.58 7.59 15.26
N SER A 150 8.86 8.55 16.16
CA SER A 150 8.40 8.41 17.53
C SER A 150 6.87 8.45 17.61
N LYS A 151 6.31 7.75 18.60
CA LYS A 151 4.87 7.72 18.88
C LYS A 151 4.26 9.12 19.00
N PHE A 152 4.96 10.01 19.70
CA PHE A 152 4.55 11.41 19.87
C PHE A 152 4.60 12.24 18.59
N TYR A 153 5.44 11.83 17.62
CA TYR A 153 5.58 12.51 16.34
C TYR A 153 4.62 11.98 15.28
N LEU A 154 4.18 10.72 15.39
CA LEU A 154 3.31 10.08 14.40
C LEU A 154 2.03 10.89 14.13
N SER A 155 1.33 11.33 15.17
CA SER A 155 0.10 12.12 15.02
C SER A 155 0.35 13.44 14.29
N ALA A 156 1.38 14.18 14.71
CA ALA A 156 1.79 15.44 14.09
C ALA A 156 2.23 15.25 12.62
N TYR A 157 2.89 14.13 12.33
CA TYR A 157 3.30 13.78 10.98
C TYR A 157 2.10 13.47 10.07
N LEU A 158 1.17 12.62 10.53
CA LEU A 158 -0.07 12.32 9.80
C LEU A 158 -0.92 13.57 9.58
N ASP A 159 -1.01 14.46 10.56
CA ASP A 159 -1.75 15.73 10.42
C ASP A 159 -1.07 16.69 9.44
N SER A 160 0.26 16.71 9.41
CA SER A 160 1.03 17.46 8.40
C SER A 160 0.72 16.92 7.00
N LEU A 161 0.74 15.60 6.81
CA LEU A 161 0.37 14.96 5.54
C LEU A 161 -1.06 15.32 5.11
N LYS A 162 -2.04 15.25 6.01
CA LYS A 162 -3.41 15.71 5.71
C LYS A 162 -3.44 17.18 5.29
N GLY A 163 -2.69 18.05 5.97
CA GLY A 163 -2.61 19.48 5.66
C GLY A 163 -2.02 19.77 4.28
N PHE A 164 -1.08 18.94 3.82
CA PHE A 164 -0.52 19.00 2.46
C PHE A 164 -1.42 18.36 1.40
N GLY A 165 -2.54 17.74 1.78
CA GLY A 165 -3.49 17.11 0.86
C GLY A 165 -3.19 15.64 0.55
N TRP A 166 -2.37 14.96 1.36
CA TRP A 166 -2.13 13.53 1.21
C TRP A 166 -3.40 12.73 1.49
N SER A 167 -3.66 11.73 0.65
CA SER A 167 -4.64 10.70 0.93
C SER A 167 -4.00 9.63 1.81
N ILE A 168 -4.56 9.42 2.99
CA ILE A 168 -4.05 8.45 3.97
C ILE A 168 -5.06 7.31 4.08
N PHE A 169 -4.56 6.09 4.01
CA PHE A 169 -5.32 4.87 4.15
C PHE A 169 -4.73 4.04 5.29
N ILE A 170 -5.60 3.42 6.08
CA ILE A 170 -5.23 2.51 7.16
C ILE A 170 -5.24 1.09 6.60
N VAL A 171 -4.25 0.29 6.98
CA VAL A 171 -4.25 -1.15 6.69
C VAL A 171 -4.57 -1.93 7.95
N ARG A 172 -5.67 -2.67 7.95
CA ARG A 172 -6.11 -3.54 9.05
C ARG A 172 -6.22 -4.98 8.59
N GLY A 173 -5.86 -5.93 9.44
CA GLY A 173 -6.02 -7.36 9.18
C GLY A 173 -4.86 -8.17 9.74
N ASN A 174 -4.63 -9.35 9.15
CA ASN A 174 -3.61 -10.28 9.60
C ASN A 174 -2.28 -10.06 8.86
N PHE A 175 -1.43 -9.21 9.42
CA PHE A 175 -0.08 -9.01 8.88
C PHE A 175 0.73 -10.31 8.96
N PRO A 176 1.52 -10.63 7.91
CA PRO A 176 2.45 -11.75 7.98
C PRO A 176 3.45 -11.52 9.12
N LYS A 177 3.62 -12.56 9.95
CA LYS A 177 4.52 -12.55 11.12
C LYS A 177 5.94 -12.96 10.77
N GLU A 178 6.11 -13.67 9.64
CA GLU A 178 7.39 -14.17 9.17
C GLU A 178 7.78 -13.37 7.92
N CYS A 179 8.83 -12.57 8.03
CA CYS A 179 9.48 -11.99 6.87
C CYS A 179 10.27 -13.13 6.19
N PRO A 180 10.11 -13.39 4.88
CA PRO A 180 10.81 -14.45 4.16
C PRO A 180 12.29 -14.13 3.91
N ILE A 181 12.86 -13.18 4.66
CA ILE A 181 14.31 -12.94 4.69
C ILE A 181 14.93 -14.17 5.35
N SER A 182 15.11 -15.18 4.51
CA SER A 182 15.91 -16.36 4.78
C SER A 182 17.20 -15.82 5.37
N SER A 183 17.52 -16.27 6.59
CA SER A 183 18.85 -16.09 7.15
C SER A 183 19.83 -16.59 6.09
N SER A 184 20.41 -15.68 5.32
CA SER A 184 21.40 -16.04 4.32
C SER A 184 22.52 -16.69 5.11
N ASP A 185 22.73 -17.97 4.79
CA ASP A 185 23.68 -18.88 5.38
C ASP A 185 24.95 -18.16 5.85
N SER A 186 25.09 -18.04 7.17
CA SER A 186 26.37 -17.79 7.81
C SER A 186 27.17 -19.10 7.81
N SER A 187 27.49 -19.61 6.62
CA SER A 187 28.43 -20.71 6.44
C SER A 187 29.47 -20.32 5.41
N ASN A 188 30.52 -19.64 5.86
CA ASN A 188 31.90 -20.13 5.85
C ASN A 188 32.87 -19.10 6.45
#